data_AF-G7GD33-F1
#
_entry.id   AF-G7GD33-F1
#
_cell.length_a   1.000
_cell.length_b   1.000
_cell.length_c   1.000
_cell.angle_alpha   90.00
_cell.angle_beta   90.00
_cell.angle_gamma   90.00
#
_symmetry.space_group_name_H-M   'P 1'
#
loop_
_entity.id
_entity.type
_entity.pdbx_description
1 polymer ?
#
loop_
_entity_poly.entity_id
_entity_poly.type
_entity_poly.pdbx_seq_one_letter_code
_entity_poly.pdbx_strand_id
1 'polypeptide(L)'
;MRSWSLVCASLVASLVSVLSFVIPFCVFLYVQQDHVTRLASRGFEVMVYLTPILWLIGFIAYAIVLAVLKLPKKIFDLVQILKSGLVLFIVWMPFVLMIFLEAQVDQTDFSVLFIGLMVYFALLFLMVLGCMSANACYFVLENKRKEIF
;
A
#
# COMPACT_ATOMS: atom_id res chain seq x y z
N MET A 1 21.75 7.86 13.68
CA MET A 1 21.89 7.80 12.19
C MET A 1 21.07 6.70 11.49
N ARG A 2 20.71 5.58 12.14
CA ARG A 2 19.83 4.53 11.55
C ARG A 2 18.36 4.95 11.40
N SER A 3 17.86 5.84 12.27
CA SER A 3 16.46 6.31 12.26
C SER A 3 16.14 7.20 11.06
N TRP A 4 17.01 8.15 10.70
CA TRP A 4 16.78 9.05 9.57
C TRP A 4 16.68 8.34 8.22
N SER A 5 17.51 7.32 8.01
CA SER A 5 17.44 6.49 6.80
C SER A 5 16.14 5.68 6.73
N LEU A 6 15.58 5.28 7.88
CA LEU A 6 14.31 4.57 7.98
C LEU A 6 13.13 5.49 7.67
N VAL A 7 13.17 6.72 8.18
CA VAL A 7 12.16 7.75 7.89
C VAL A 7 12.17 8.11 6.39
N CYS A 8 13.34 8.32 5.79
CA CYS A 8 13.42 8.60 4.35
C CYS A 8 12.93 7.42 3.51
N ALA A 9 13.31 6.19 3.86
CA ALA A 9 12.86 5.00 3.14
C ALA A 9 11.35 4.76 3.28
N SER A 10 10.76 5.02 4.44
CA SER A 10 9.31 4.89 4.64
C SER A 10 8.52 6.00 3.92
N LEU A 11 9.06 7.22 3.84
CA LEU A 11 8.48 8.31 3.02
C LEU A 11 8.45 7.94 1.54
N VAL A 12 9.57 7.40 1.02
CA VAL A 12 9.66 6.98 -0.39
C VAL A 12 8.72 5.80 -0.65
N ALA A 13 8.69 4.81 0.24
CA ALA A 13 7.79 3.65 0.13
C ALA A 13 6.31 4.05 0.09
N SER A 14 5.90 4.93 1.01
CA SER A 14 4.51 5.38 1.06
C SER A 14 4.15 6.21 -0.16
N LEU A 15 5.04 7.10 -0.62
CA LEU A 15 4.79 7.92 -1.80
C LEU A 15 4.63 7.06 -3.06
N VAL A 16 5.56 6.13 -3.30
CA VAL A 16 5.52 5.23 -4.47
C VAL A 16 4.28 4.34 -4.44
N SER A 17 3.96 3.77 -3.28
CA SER A 17 2.79 2.92 -3.09
C SER A 17 1.48 3.68 -3.35
N VAL A 18 1.30 4.84 -2.73
CA VAL A 18 0.08 5.64 -2.88
C VAL A 18 -0.06 6.15 -4.31
N LEU A 19 1.00 6.65 -4.94
CA LEU A 19 0.92 7.10 -6.33
C LEU A 19 0.65 5.95 -7.31
N SER A 20 1.19 4.75 -7.04
CA SER A 20 0.91 3.56 -7.85
C SER A 20 -0.55 3.12 -7.78
N PHE A 21 -1.27 3.49 -6.73
CA PHE A 21 -2.72 3.25 -6.62
C PHE A 21 -3.54 4.42 -7.16
N VAL A 22 -3.22 5.64 -6.74
CA VAL A 22 -3.99 6.85 -7.05
C VAL A 22 -3.92 7.18 -8.53
N ILE A 23 -2.75 7.10 -9.17
CA ILE A 23 -2.61 7.50 -10.58
C ILE A 23 -3.46 6.61 -11.50
N PRO A 24 -3.35 5.26 -11.47
CA PRO A 24 -4.18 4.41 -12.31
C PRO A 24 -5.67 4.58 -12.03
N PHE A 25 -6.05 4.78 -10.77
CA PHE A 25 -7.45 4.98 -10.39
C PHE A 25 -8.00 6.32 -10.90
N CYS A 26 -7.22 7.40 -10.80
CA CYS A 26 -7.59 8.70 -11.36
C CYS A 26 -7.67 8.67 -12.89
N VAL A 27 -6.76 7.94 -13.56
CA VAL A 27 -6.82 7.72 -15.01
C VAL A 27 -8.07 6.93 -15.40
N PHE A 28 -8.41 5.89 -14.64
CA PHE A 28 -9.65 5.12 -14.84
C PHE A 28 -10.90 6.00 -14.71
N LEU A 29 -10.95 6.83 -13.66
CA LEU A 29 -12.06 7.77 -13.46
C LEU A 29 -12.13 8.81 -14.57
N TYR A 30 -10.99 9.32 -15.05
CA TYR A 30 -10.93 10.27 -16.15
C TYR A 30 -11.53 9.69 -17.44
N VAL A 31 -11.15 8.45 -17.80
CA VAL A 31 -11.72 7.76 -18.96
C VAL A 31 -13.23 7.51 -18.80
N GLN A 32 -13.71 7.21 -17.59
CA GLN A 32 -15.13 7.04 -17.34
C GLN A 32 -15.91 8.36 -17.29
N GLN A 33 -15.25 9.48 -17.03
CA GLN A 33 -15.89 10.79 -16.93
C GLN A 33 -16.50 11.23 -18.27
N ASP A 34 -15.90 10.84 -19.39
CA ASP A 34 -16.44 11.07 -20.74
C ASP A 34 -17.75 10.29 -21.01
N HIS A 35 -18.09 9.30 -20.17
CA HIS A 35 -19.30 8.48 -20.30
C HIS A 35 -20.31 8.66 -19.15
N VAL A 36 -19.86 9.07 -17.95
CA VAL A 36 -20.68 9.11 -16.72
C VAL A 36 -20.38 10.39 -15.93
N THR A 37 -20.88 11.52 -16.44
CA THR A 37 -20.38 12.88 -16.19
C THR A 37 -20.52 13.46 -14.78
N ARG A 38 -21.20 12.79 -13.83
CA ARG A 38 -21.38 13.30 -12.45
C ARG A 38 -20.76 12.44 -11.34
N LEU A 39 -20.80 11.11 -11.48
CA LEU A 39 -20.21 10.21 -10.47
C LEU A 39 -18.68 10.20 -10.54
N ALA A 40 -18.11 10.18 -11.76
CA ALA A 40 -16.67 10.17 -11.97
C ALA A 40 -15.98 11.47 -11.49
N SER A 41 -16.63 12.62 -11.69
CA SER A 41 -16.14 13.92 -11.22
C SER A 41 -16.06 13.99 -9.68
N ARG A 42 -17.07 13.47 -8.96
CA ARG A 42 -17.01 13.35 -7.49
C ARG A 42 -15.96 12.34 -7.05
N GLY A 43 -15.80 11.25 -7.79
CA GLY A 43 -14.75 10.25 -7.52
C GLY A 43 -13.35 10.85 -7.61
N PHE A 44 -13.09 11.69 -8.61
CA PHE A 44 -11.80 12.36 -8.77
C PHE A 44 -11.52 13.31 -7.60
N GLU A 45 -12.50 14.13 -7.22
CA GLU A 45 -12.40 15.05 -6.08
C GLU A 45 -12.12 14.32 -4.76
N VAL A 46 -12.87 13.23 -4.49
CA VAL A 46 -12.64 12.38 -3.31
C VAL A 46 -11.23 11.80 -3.30
N MET A 47 -10.73 11.31 -4.44
CA MET A 47 -9.39 10.74 -4.51
C MET A 47 -8.29 11.77 -4.25
N VAL A 48 -8.43 12.99 -4.75
CA VAL A 48 -7.47 14.08 -4.50
C VAL A 48 -7.41 14.42 -3.01
N TYR A 49 -8.56 14.53 -2.33
CA TYR A 49 -8.60 14.78 -0.88
C TYR A 49 -8.13 13.60 -0.04
N LEU A 50 -8.37 12.37 -0.51
CA LEU A 50 -7.99 11.15 0.20
C LEU A 50 -6.49 10.84 0.05
N THR A 51 -5.85 11.28 -1.03
CA THR A 51 -4.42 11.06 -1.32
C THR A 51 -3.48 11.44 -0.16
N PRO A 52 -3.54 12.65 0.43
CA PRO A 52 -2.65 12.99 1.55
C PRO A 52 -2.91 12.14 2.79
N ILE A 53 -4.16 11.74 3.04
CA ILE A 53 -4.53 10.88 4.16
C ILE A 53 -3.96 9.47 3.94
N LEU A 54 -4.12 8.91 2.73
CA LEU A 54 -3.54 7.63 2.34
C LEU A 54 -2.02 7.65 2.43
N TRP A 55 -1.38 8.76 2.05
CA TRP A 55 0.06 8.92 2.15
C TRP A 55 0.55 8.90 3.61
N LEU A 56 -0.16 9.58 4.51
CA LEU A 56 0.15 9.58 5.94
C LEU A 56 -0.03 8.18 6.55
N ILE A 57 -1.16 7.51 6.25
CA ILE A 57 -1.42 6.14 6.72
C ILE A 57 -0.36 5.18 6.19
N GLY A 58 -0.06 5.27 4.89
CA GLY A 58 0.99 4.48 4.25
C GLY A 58 2.35 4.72 4.88
N PHE A 59 2.70 5.97 5.20
CA PHE A 59 3.96 6.30 5.86
C PHE A 59 4.09 5.60 7.23
N ILE A 60 3.04 5.67 8.06
CA ILE A 60 3.01 5.00 9.36
C ILE A 60 3.12 3.49 9.19
N ALA A 61 2.35 2.91 8.25
CA ALA A 61 2.37 1.48 7.97
C ALA A 61 3.75 0.99 7.53
N TYR A 62 4.39 1.63 6.55
CA TYR A 62 5.74 1.26 6.10
C TYR A 62 6.80 1.51 7.17
N ALA A 63 6.66 2.56 8.00
CA ALA A 63 7.57 2.78 9.12
C ALA A 63 7.51 1.61 10.11
N ILE A 64 6.31 1.12 10.46
CA ILE A 64 6.12 -0.05 11.32
C ILE A 64 6.69 -1.30 10.66
N VAL A 65 6.34 -1.57 9.40
CA VAL A 65 6.78 -2.75 8.64
C VAL A 65 8.30 -2.80 8.56
N LEU A 66 8.96 -1.70 8.19
CA LEU A 66 10.42 -1.61 8.09
C LEU A 66 11.10 -1.70 9.47
N ALA A 67 10.50 -1.14 10.51
CA ALA A 67 11.02 -1.22 11.88
C ALA A 67 10.94 -2.65 12.45
N VAL A 68 9.79 -3.32 12.30
CA VAL A 68 9.52 -4.67 12.81
C VAL A 68 10.34 -5.71 12.06
N LEU A 69 10.34 -5.64 10.73
CA LEU A 69 11.03 -6.62 9.90
C LEU A 69 12.55 -6.41 9.87
N LYS A 70 13.05 -5.28 10.40
CA LYS A 70 14.47 -4.90 10.37
C LYS A 70 15.08 -5.08 8.97
N LEU A 71 14.34 -4.72 7.91
CA LEU A 71 14.88 -4.70 6.54
C LEU A 71 15.89 -3.55 6.43
N PRO A 72 17.18 -3.83 6.65
CA PRO A 72 18.14 -3.54 5.60
C PRO A 72 19.28 -4.57 5.63
N LYS A 73 19.44 -5.39 4.58
CA LYS A 73 20.76 -5.95 4.18
C LYS A 73 20.74 -6.88 2.96
N LYS A 74 19.60 -7.46 2.57
CA LYS A 74 19.56 -8.29 1.37
C LYS A 74 18.31 -8.01 0.55
N ILE A 75 18.59 -7.63 -0.69
CA ILE A 75 17.73 -7.53 -1.85
C ILE A 75 16.70 -8.67 -1.80
N PHE A 76 15.44 -8.34 -1.48
CA PHE A 76 14.28 -9.25 -1.57
C PHE A 76 14.45 -10.61 -0.87
N ASP A 77 14.37 -10.62 0.46
CA ASP A 77 14.12 -11.89 1.17
C ASP A 77 12.66 -12.29 0.98
N LEU A 78 12.42 -13.26 0.08
CA LEU A 78 11.10 -13.83 -0.20
C LEU A 78 10.40 -14.28 1.10
N VAL A 79 11.17 -14.78 2.07
CA VAL A 79 10.64 -15.24 3.36
C VAL A 79 10.09 -14.06 4.17
N GLN A 80 10.76 -12.91 4.16
CA GLN A 80 10.28 -11.72 4.86
C GLN A 80 9.06 -11.10 4.19
N ILE A 81 9.01 -11.11 2.86
CA ILE A 81 7.84 -10.64 2.09
C ILE A 81 6.64 -11.54 2.38
N LEU A 82 6.83 -12.87 2.32
CA LEU A 82 5.78 -13.82 2.64
C LEU A 82 5.31 -13.65 4.08
N LYS A 83 6.23 -13.45 5.03
CA LYS A 83 5.89 -13.18 6.44
C LYS A 83 5.07 -11.91 6.60
N SER A 84 5.46 -10.83 5.91
CA SER A 84 4.71 -9.55 5.95
C SER A 84 3.33 -9.68 5.31
N GLY A 85 3.21 -10.42 4.21
CA GLY A 85 1.94 -10.70 3.55
C GLY A 85 1.02 -11.55 4.43
N LEU A 86 1.57 -12.55 5.11
CA LEU A 86 0.80 -13.41 6.02
C LEU A 86 0.30 -12.61 7.24
N VAL A 87 1.12 -11.72 7.81
CA VAL A 87 0.66 -10.78 8.86
C VAL A 87 -0.47 -9.89 8.34
N LEU A 88 -0.33 -9.34 7.13
CA LEU A 88 -1.37 -8.51 6.51
C LEU A 88 -2.65 -9.32 6.29
N PHE A 89 -2.55 -10.58 5.87
CA PHE A 89 -3.68 -11.50 5.71
C PHE A 89 -4.39 -11.78 7.04
N ILE A 90 -3.64 -12.09 8.10
CA ILE A 90 -4.20 -12.35 9.43
C ILE A 90 -4.92 -11.11 9.96
N VAL A 91 -4.41 -9.91 9.70
CA VAL A 91 -5.05 -8.66 10.12
C VAL A 91 -6.26 -8.32 9.26
N TRP A 92 -6.20 -8.57 7.94
CA TRP A 92 -7.24 -8.20 6.98
C TRP A 92 -8.44 -9.14 6.98
N MET A 93 -8.21 -10.45 7.05
CA MET A 93 -9.27 -11.46 6.94
C MET A 93 -10.38 -11.36 8.00
N PRO A 94 -10.09 -11.01 9.27
CA PRO A 94 -11.14 -10.77 10.26
C PRO A 94 -12.12 -9.67 9.86
N PHE A 95 -11.64 -8.58 9.24
CA PHE A 95 -12.51 -7.51 8.74
C PHE A 95 -13.38 -8.00 7.59
N VAL A 96 -12.78 -8.73 6.63
CA VAL A 96 -13.53 -9.33 5.52
C VAL A 96 -14.59 -10.30 6.02
N LEU A 97 -14.24 -11.14 7.01
CA LEU A 97 -15.16 -12.10 7.61
C LEU A 97 -16.30 -11.41 8.36
N MET A 98 -16.04 -10.33 9.09
CA MET A 98 -17.09 -9.56 9.77
C MET A 98 -18.10 -9.00 8.77
N ILE A 99 -17.62 -8.34 7.71
CA ILE A 99 -18.49 -7.78 6.65
C ILE A 99 -19.22 -8.93 5.93
N PHE A 100 -18.56 -10.05 5.69
CA PHE A 100 -19.18 -11.23 5.07
C PHE A 100 -20.28 -11.82 5.95
N LEU A 101 -20.10 -11.89 7.26
CA LEU A 101 -21.12 -12.39 8.18
C LEU A 101 -22.34 -11.47 8.20
N GLU A 102 -22.14 -10.15 8.21
CA GLU A 102 -23.24 -9.18 8.08
C GLU A 102 -23.95 -9.32 6.72
N ALA A 103 -23.18 -9.46 5.64
CA ALA A 103 -23.70 -9.66 4.29
C ALA A 103 -24.55 -10.94 4.17
N GLN A 104 -24.16 -12.03 4.86
CA GLN A 104 -24.94 -13.27 4.92
C GLN A 104 -26.26 -13.09 5.67
N VAL A 105 -26.28 -12.29 6.75
CA VAL A 105 -27.53 -11.95 7.47
C VAL A 105 -28.49 -11.19 6.56
N ASP A 106 -27.97 -10.31 5.70
CA ASP A 106 -28.74 -9.55 4.72
C ASP A 106 -29.05 -10.31 3.40
N GLN A 107 -28.76 -11.62 3.34
CA GLN A 107 -28.93 -12.47 2.14
C GLN A 107 -28.21 -11.94 0.88
N THR A 108 -27.10 -11.23 1.06
CA THR A 108 -26.27 -10.76 -0.06
C THR A 108 -25.23 -11.80 -0.48
N ASP A 109 -24.88 -11.79 -1.77
CA ASP A 109 -24.09 -12.83 -2.42
C ASP A 109 -22.64 -12.95 -1.91
N PHE A 110 -22.04 -14.12 -2.17
CA PHE A 110 -20.61 -14.46 -1.91
C PHE A 110 -19.58 -13.47 -2.52
N SER A 111 -20.03 -12.48 -3.29
CA SER A 111 -19.23 -11.42 -3.88
C SER A 111 -18.39 -10.65 -2.86
N VAL A 112 -18.81 -10.53 -1.60
CA VAL A 112 -18.07 -9.81 -0.56
C VAL A 112 -16.71 -10.47 -0.26
N LEU A 113 -16.68 -11.81 -0.16
CA LEU A 113 -15.43 -12.56 0.04
C LEU A 113 -14.50 -12.40 -1.18
N PHE A 114 -15.06 -12.47 -2.39
CA PHE A 114 -14.30 -12.30 -3.63
C PHE A 114 -13.67 -10.90 -3.71
N ILE A 115 -14.45 -9.85 -3.47
CA ILE A 115 -13.98 -8.46 -3.44
C ILE A 115 -12.92 -8.29 -2.35
N GLY A 116 -13.14 -8.83 -1.15
CA GLY A 116 -12.17 -8.79 -0.04
C GLY A 116 -10.83 -9.44 -0.39
N LEU A 117 -10.85 -10.56 -1.13
CA LEU A 117 -9.65 -11.24 -1.61
C LEU A 117 -8.94 -10.42 -2.70
N MET A 118 -9.68 -9.83 -3.64
CA MET A 118 -9.12 -8.97 -4.69
C MET A 118 -8.43 -7.73 -4.08
N VAL A 119 -9.05 -7.11 -3.08
CA VAL A 119 -8.45 -5.99 -2.34
C VAL A 119 -7.18 -6.44 -1.60
N TYR A 120 -7.16 -7.64 -1.02
CA TYR A 120 -5.95 -8.18 -0.39
C TYR A 120 -4.78 -8.31 -1.40
N PHE A 121 -5.03 -8.84 -2.59
CA PHE A 121 -3.99 -8.92 -3.63
C PHE A 121 -3.51 -7.55 -4.09
N ALA A 122 -4.39 -6.57 -4.20
CA ALA A 122 -4.01 -5.19 -4.50
C ALA A 122 -3.13 -4.61 -3.39
N LEU A 123 -3.48 -4.82 -2.11
CA LEU A 123 -2.67 -4.39 -0.96
C LEU A 123 -1.30 -5.07 -0.94
N LEU A 124 -1.22 -6.36 -1.26
CA LEU A 124 0.05 -7.07 -1.40
C LEU A 124 0.94 -6.46 -2.49
N PHE A 125 0.37 -6.17 -3.66
CA PHE A 125 1.10 -5.54 -4.76
C PHE A 125 1.69 -4.19 -4.35
N LEU A 126 0.86 -3.35 -3.71
CA LEU A 126 1.29 -2.06 -3.17
C LEU A 126 2.38 -2.21 -2.11
N MET A 127 2.23 -3.17 -1.18
CA MET A 127 3.22 -3.48 -0.16
C MET A 127 4.57 -3.83 -0.79
N VAL A 128 4.59 -4.71 -1.80
CA VAL A 128 5.82 -5.12 -2.51
C VAL A 128 6.49 -3.92 -3.18
N LEU A 129 5.73 -3.08 -3.90
CA LEU A 129 6.27 -1.87 -4.54
C LEU A 129 6.87 -0.88 -3.52
N GLY A 130 6.20 -0.66 -2.39
CA GLY A 130 6.72 0.18 -1.31
C GLY A 130 8.01 -0.39 -0.71
N CYS A 131 8.08 -1.71 -0.50
CA CYS A 131 9.30 -2.36 -0.02
C CYS A 131 10.45 -2.28 -1.03
N MET A 132 10.18 -2.44 -2.33
CA MET A 132 11.19 -2.26 -3.40
C MET A 132 11.79 -0.86 -3.37
N SER A 133 10.92 0.15 -3.32
CA SER A 133 11.34 1.54 -3.35
C SER A 133 12.06 1.98 -2.07
N ALA A 134 11.63 1.52 -0.89
CA ALA A 134 12.38 1.68 0.36
C ALA A 134 13.80 1.10 0.24
N ASN A 135 13.93 -0.12 -0.29
CA ASN A 135 15.22 -0.78 -0.42
C ASN A 135 16.15 -0.07 -1.42
N ALA A 136 15.61 0.40 -2.55
CA ALA A 136 16.35 1.23 -3.50
C ALA A 136 16.83 2.55 -2.86
N CYS A 137 15.97 3.21 -2.09
CA CYS A 137 16.33 4.42 -1.34
C CYS A 137 17.48 4.16 -0.34
N TYR A 138 17.40 3.05 0.40
CA TYR A 138 18.47 2.62 1.30
C TYR A 138 19.80 2.40 0.59
N PHE A 139 19.80 1.72 -0.56
CA PHE A 139 21.03 1.46 -1.32
C PHE A 139 21.68 2.75 -1.82
N VAL A 140 20.88 3.69 -2.34
CA VAL A 140 21.38 5.01 -2.78
C VAL A 140 21.98 5.78 -1.61
N LEU A 141 21.32 5.79 -0.45
CA LEU A 141 21.81 6.45 0.76
C LEU A 141 23.10 5.82 1.30
N GLU A 142 23.26 4.49 1.18
CA GLU A 142 24.48 3.79 1.58
C GLU A 142 25.65 4.08 0.63
N ASN A 143 25.43 4.07 -0.69
CA ASN A 143 26.47 4.41 -1.66
C ASN A 143 26.93 5.87 -1.50
N LYS A 144 26.00 6.81 -1.35
CA LYS A 144 26.32 8.22 -1.04
C LYS A 144 27.19 8.35 0.21
N ARG A 145 26.97 7.51 1.22
CA ARG A 145 27.78 7.54 2.44
C ARG A 145 29.21 7.06 2.20
N LYS A 146 29.41 6.04 1.36
CA LYS A 146 30.75 5.52 1.00
C LYS A 146 31.56 6.48 0.12
N GLU A 147 30.92 7.42 -0.56
CA GLU A 147 31.61 8.45 -1.34
C GLU A 147 32.08 9.64 -0.48
N ILE A 148 31.45 9.87 0.68
CA ILE A 148 31.71 11.02 1.56
C ILE A 148 32.79 10.69 2.62
N PHE A 149 33.02 9.40 2.91
CA PHE A 149 34.01 8.91 3.87
C PHE A 149 35.06 8.06 3.17
#